data_AF-A0A7S2HX46-F1
#
_entry.id   AF-A0A7S2HX46-F1
#
_cell.length_a   1.000
_cell.length_b   1.000
_cell.length_c   1.000
_cell.angle_alpha   90.00
_cell.angle_beta   90.00
_cell.angle_gamma   90.00
#
_symmetry.space_group_name_H-M   'P 1'
#
loop_
_entity.id
_entity.type
_entity.pdbx_description
1 polymer ?
#
loop_
_entity_poly.entity_id
_entity_poly.type
_entity_poly.pdbx_seq_one_letter_code
_entity_poly.pdbx_strand_id
1 'polypeptide(L)'
;PPERWAGGQDGGPRCLAWPPTFRGRCGCCCYVLLAALGFVLVPVLLLCKLFGPVRTPRATALLPYLGGRQTLNWWNLPHQRSAEQLGNCTSKLSDIYEVGGMLYGHARAKEALELAYSCTHVPGLIEQVPEPLRGVFWMRHDGNNAELAVLQFGQWFGQERTYVAPQAPFTGAWASSAPDGANGAGLMHQDWITDRAIQGLTGSHLSFTLAFEECPGASDISWLPLMGLGGSHCPAGTGAPHNFTFAYMEGHQFGNVTLSVGARGHYTLELLREQEAQPDSLWKRGAFWGVGGCQCVDVGSYDLTRLVDGEGSPIEPYYSEWLQDAGQG
;
A
#
# COMPACT_ATOMS: atom_id res chain seq x y z
N PRO A 1 -7.80 34.37 -41.33
CA PRO A 1 -7.95 33.31 -42.37
C PRO A 1 -8.18 31.94 -41.72
N PRO A 2 -9.44 31.47 -41.63
CA PRO A 2 -9.74 30.16 -41.07
C PRO A 2 -9.83 29.13 -42.21
N GLU A 3 -8.87 28.21 -42.26
CA GLU A 3 -8.94 27.06 -43.16
C GLU A 3 -9.74 25.93 -42.52
N ARG A 4 -10.92 25.74 -43.12
CA ARG A 4 -11.70 24.51 -43.28
C ARG A 4 -11.13 23.24 -42.64
N TRP A 5 -11.73 22.83 -41.53
CA TRP A 5 -11.84 21.41 -41.17
C TRP A 5 -13.19 20.92 -41.67
N ALA A 6 -13.17 20.33 -42.87
CA ALA A 6 -14.27 19.57 -43.43
C ALA A 6 -14.41 18.25 -42.64
N GLY A 7 -15.65 17.89 -42.34
CA GLY A 7 -16.01 16.77 -41.49
C GLY A 7 -15.47 15.41 -41.94
N GLY A 8 -14.97 14.65 -40.97
CA GLY A 8 -14.88 13.20 -41.03
C GLY A 8 -16.09 12.60 -40.32
N GLN A 9 -17.04 12.09 -41.10
CA GLN A 9 -18.20 11.33 -40.64
C GLN A 9 -17.77 10.01 -39.98
N ASP A 10 -18.37 9.72 -38.84
CA ASP A 10 -18.86 8.40 -38.41
C ASP A 10 -17.91 7.21 -38.59
N GLY A 11 -16.74 7.29 -37.95
CA GLY A 11 -15.91 6.13 -37.61
C GLY A 11 -16.35 5.46 -36.32
N GLY A 12 -17.65 5.13 -36.18
CA GLY A 12 -18.09 4.25 -35.09
C GLY A 12 -17.33 2.91 -35.16
N PRO A 13 -17.03 2.26 -34.02
CA PRO A 13 -16.28 1.01 -34.03
C PRO A 13 -17.02 0.02 -34.94
N ARG A 14 -16.38 -0.33 -36.06
CA ARG A 14 -16.84 -1.39 -36.93
C ARG A 14 -16.79 -2.68 -36.12
N CYS A 15 -17.90 -3.02 -35.47
CA CYS A 15 -18.15 -4.40 -35.09
C CYS A 15 -17.95 -5.21 -36.36
N LEU A 16 -16.89 -6.03 -36.39
CA LEU A 16 -16.63 -6.98 -37.45
C LEU A 16 -17.96 -7.63 -37.81
N ALA A 17 -18.43 -7.39 -39.05
CA ALA A 17 -19.66 -7.96 -39.55
C ALA A 17 -19.44 -9.46 -39.71
N TRP A 18 -19.69 -10.22 -38.65
CA TRP A 18 -19.71 -11.67 -38.70
C TRP A 18 -20.89 -12.13 -39.58
N PRO A 19 -20.71 -13.19 -40.38
CA PRO A 19 -21.75 -13.67 -41.29
C PRO A 19 -23.04 -14.02 -40.53
N PRO A 20 -24.23 -13.77 -41.12
CA PRO A 20 -25.53 -13.85 -40.45
C PRO A 20 -25.94 -15.26 -39.97
N THR A 21 -25.14 -16.30 -40.25
CA THR A 21 -25.38 -17.68 -39.82
C THR A 21 -24.85 -18.00 -38.42
N PHE A 22 -24.08 -17.12 -37.78
CA PHE A 22 -23.51 -17.35 -36.43
C PHE A 22 -24.33 -16.77 -35.26
N ARG A 23 -25.47 -16.11 -35.51
CA ARG A 23 -26.31 -15.51 -34.45
C ARG A 23 -27.03 -16.51 -33.55
N GLY A 24 -27.17 -17.77 -33.95
CA GLY A 24 -27.91 -18.79 -33.17
C GLY A 24 -27.05 -19.67 -32.25
N ARG A 25 -25.74 -19.81 -32.51
CA ARG A 25 -24.86 -20.74 -31.75
C ARG A 25 -24.01 -20.07 -30.68
N CYS A 26 -23.78 -18.77 -30.77
CA CYS A 26 -22.95 -18.04 -29.80
C CYS A 26 -23.59 -17.98 -28.40
N GLY A 27 -24.92 -17.85 -28.32
CA GLY A 27 -25.64 -17.81 -27.05
C GLY A 27 -25.45 -19.08 -26.22
N CYS A 28 -25.56 -20.26 -26.84
CA CYS A 28 -25.44 -21.52 -26.12
C CYS A 28 -24.02 -21.75 -25.55
N CYS A 29 -22.98 -21.37 -26.31
CA CYS A 29 -21.59 -21.45 -25.81
C CYS A 29 -21.35 -20.49 -24.64
N CYS A 30 -21.85 -19.25 -24.71
CA CYS A 30 -21.73 -18.30 -23.59
C CYS A 30 -22.47 -18.79 -22.33
N TYR A 31 -23.67 -19.35 -22.47
CA TYR A 31 -24.40 -19.90 -21.32
C TYR A 31 -23.70 -21.11 -20.70
N VAL A 32 -23.13 -22.01 -21.52
CA VAL A 32 -22.36 -23.15 -21.01
C VAL A 32 -21.09 -22.69 -20.30
N LEU A 33 -20.38 -21.68 -20.84
CA LEU A 33 -19.20 -21.10 -20.20
C LEU A 33 -19.54 -20.43 -18.88
N LEU A 34 -20.60 -19.62 -18.84
CA LEU A 34 -21.07 -18.96 -17.62
C LEU A 34 -21.58 -19.97 -16.58
N ALA A 35 -22.28 -21.03 -17.01
CA ALA A 35 -22.73 -22.10 -16.12
C ALA A 35 -21.54 -22.90 -15.57
N ALA A 36 -20.56 -23.25 -16.40
CA ALA A 36 -19.34 -23.94 -15.96
C ALA A 36 -18.53 -23.06 -14.99
N LEU A 37 -18.36 -21.76 -15.30
CA LEU A 37 -17.78 -20.78 -14.38
C LEU A 37 -18.57 -20.73 -13.06
N GLY A 38 -19.90 -20.72 -13.11
CA GLY A 38 -20.75 -20.77 -11.92
C GLY A 38 -20.54 -22.04 -11.10
N PHE A 39 -20.50 -23.20 -11.73
CA PHE A 39 -20.28 -24.50 -11.05
C PHE A 39 -18.89 -24.62 -10.42
N VAL A 40 -17.89 -23.90 -10.90
CA VAL A 40 -16.55 -23.87 -10.30
C VAL A 40 -16.43 -22.76 -9.26
N LEU A 41 -16.84 -21.54 -9.60
CA LEU A 41 -16.70 -20.37 -8.73
C LEU A 41 -17.59 -20.48 -7.50
N VAL A 42 -18.85 -20.92 -7.62
CA VAL A 42 -19.77 -20.96 -6.46
C VAL A 42 -19.27 -21.90 -5.36
N PRO A 43 -18.86 -23.16 -5.62
CA PRO A 43 -18.27 -24.00 -4.59
C PRO A 43 -16.99 -23.42 -3.99
N VAL A 44 -16.10 -22.83 -4.80
CA VAL A 44 -14.88 -22.17 -4.29
C VAL A 44 -15.23 -21.02 -3.35
N LEU A 45 -16.18 -20.17 -3.73
CA LEU A 45 -16.65 -19.06 -2.90
C LEU A 45 -17.36 -19.54 -1.63
N LEU A 46 -18.13 -20.63 -1.70
CA LEU A 46 -18.76 -21.25 -0.53
C LEU A 46 -17.72 -21.85 0.42
N LEU A 47 -16.72 -22.55 -0.11
CA LEU A 47 -15.60 -23.09 0.68
C LEU A 47 -14.84 -21.95 1.36
N CYS A 48 -14.48 -20.89 0.64
CA CYS A 48 -13.83 -19.72 1.26
C CYS A 48 -14.70 -19.03 2.30
N LYS A 49 -16.03 -19.00 2.13
CA LYS A 49 -16.92 -18.40 3.13
C LYS A 49 -17.03 -19.26 4.38
N LEU A 50 -17.04 -20.59 4.22
CA LEU A 50 -17.18 -21.55 5.31
C LEU A 50 -15.88 -21.75 6.09
N PHE A 51 -14.74 -21.69 5.40
CA PHE A 51 -13.40 -21.93 5.97
C PHE A 51 -12.57 -20.65 6.10
N GLY A 52 -13.09 -19.52 5.63
CA GLY A 52 -12.43 -18.22 5.76
C GLY A 52 -12.33 -17.85 7.23
N PRO A 53 -11.14 -17.45 7.73
CA PRO A 53 -10.99 -17.07 9.12
C PRO A 53 -11.86 -15.85 9.43
N VAL A 54 -12.69 -15.94 10.49
CA VAL A 54 -13.33 -14.76 11.08
C VAL A 54 -12.20 -13.93 11.70
N ARG A 55 -11.88 -12.80 11.07
CA ARG A 55 -10.81 -11.92 11.55
C ARG A 55 -11.36 -10.98 12.61
N THR A 56 -11.08 -11.28 13.87
CA THR A 56 -11.04 -10.25 14.90
C THR A 56 -9.83 -9.35 14.61
N PRO A 57 -9.99 -8.00 14.60
CA PRO A 57 -8.87 -7.11 14.39
C PRO A 57 -7.78 -7.40 15.42
N ARG A 58 -6.57 -7.71 14.95
CA ARG A 58 -5.45 -8.06 15.84
C ARG A 58 -5.11 -6.91 16.78
N ALA A 59 -5.31 -5.69 16.30
CA ALA A 59 -5.08 -4.48 17.04
C ALA A 59 -5.99 -4.31 18.28
N THR A 60 -7.06 -5.09 18.44
CA THR A 60 -7.86 -5.10 19.68
C THR A 60 -7.07 -5.59 20.90
N ALA A 61 -6.02 -6.40 20.69
CA ALA A 61 -5.11 -6.81 21.75
C ALA A 61 -4.33 -5.63 22.37
N LEU A 62 -4.30 -4.46 21.70
CA LEU A 62 -3.59 -3.27 22.17
C LEU A 62 -4.35 -2.47 23.23
N LEU A 63 -5.67 -2.69 23.39
CA LEU A 63 -6.51 -1.88 24.28
C LEU A 63 -5.99 -1.76 25.73
N PRO A 64 -5.44 -2.82 26.37
CA PRO A 64 -4.85 -2.69 27.70
C PRO A 64 -3.68 -1.69 27.74
N TYR A 65 -2.82 -1.67 26.73
CA TYR A 65 -1.64 -0.79 26.64
C TYR A 65 -2.00 0.65 26.30
N LEU A 66 -3.13 0.85 25.62
CA LEU A 66 -3.65 2.17 25.30
C LEU A 66 -4.39 2.83 26.47
N GLY A 67 -4.48 2.17 27.63
CA GLY A 67 -5.23 2.64 28.79
C GLY A 67 -6.74 2.66 28.51
N GLY A 68 -7.23 1.73 27.69
CA GLY A 68 -8.63 1.66 27.25
C GLY A 68 -8.99 2.61 26.11
N ARG A 69 -8.07 3.46 25.64
CA ARG A 69 -8.30 4.27 24.44
C ARG A 69 -8.42 3.36 23.22
N GLN A 70 -9.38 3.65 22.36
CA GLN A 70 -9.59 2.90 21.11
C GLN A 70 -8.81 3.48 19.94
N THR A 71 -8.24 4.67 20.07
CA THR A 71 -7.60 5.37 18.96
C THR A 71 -6.10 5.46 19.17
N LEU A 72 -5.32 5.18 18.14
CA LEU A 72 -3.89 5.46 18.07
C LEU A 72 -3.53 6.01 16.68
N ASN A 73 -3.04 7.25 16.67
CA ASN A 73 -2.72 8.01 15.47
C ASN A 73 -1.71 9.13 15.80
N TRP A 74 -1.33 9.93 14.81
CA TRP A 74 -0.29 10.96 14.95
C TRP A 74 -0.55 11.95 16.10
N TRP A 75 -1.81 12.33 16.37
CA TRP A 75 -2.16 13.32 17.39
C TRP A 75 -2.08 12.82 18.83
N ASN A 76 -1.93 11.51 19.04
CA ASN A 76 -1.89 10.92 20.39
C ASN A 76 -0.77 9.90 20.59
N LEU A 77 0.24 9.92 19.72
CA LEU A 77 1.53 9.28 19.95
C LEU A 77 2.18 9.82 21.23
N PRO A 78 2.95 8.99 21.97
CA PRO A 78 3.57 9.37 23.24
C PRO A 78 4.62 10.47 23.09
N HIS A 79 5.25 10.56 21.92
CA HIS A 79 6.20 11.60 21.56
C HIS A 79 5.71 12.32 20.30
N GLN A 80 5.90 13.64 20.27
CA GLN A 80 5.48 14.52 19.19
C GLN A 80 6.70 15.29 18.68
N ARG A 81 6.63 15.75 17.42
CA ARG A 81 7.59 16.72 16.89
C ARG A 81 7.58 18.00 17.73
N SER A 82 8.73 18.64 17.85
CA SER A 82 8.78 20.01 18.37
C SER A 82 8.13 20.98 17.38
N ALA A 83 7.64 22.12 17.88
CA ALA A 83 7.12 23.19 17.02
C ALA A 83 8.19 23.70 16.03
N GLU A 84 9.45 23.73 16.46
CA GLU A 84 10.60 24.08 15.61
C GLU A 84 10.79 23.08 14.47
N GLN A 85 10.76 21.77 14.77
CA GLN A 85 10.88 20.72 13.76
C GLN A 85 9.74 20.82 12.74
N LEU A 86 8.50 21.00 13.21
CA LEU A 86 7.35 21.18 12.32
C LEU A 86 7.46 22.45 11.45
N GLY A 87 7.92 23.56 12.03
CA GLY A 87 8.18 24.80 11.31
C GLY A 87 9.24 24.63 10.22
N ASN A 88 10.34 23.95 10.53
CA ASN A 88 11.40 23.64 9.58
C ASN A 88 10.96 22.68 8.46
N CYS A 89 10.08 21.73 8.77
CA CYS A 89 9.48 20.85 7.79
C CYS A 89 8.57 21.62 6.82
N THR A 90 7.72 22.48 7.37
CA THR A 90 6.74 23.25 6.59
C THR A 90 7.40 24.29 5.70
N SER A 91 8.49 24.94 6.16
CA SER A 91 9.17 26.00 5.42
C SER A 91 9.90 25.54 4.15
N LYS A 92 10.14 24.23 4.01
CA LYS A 92 10.74 23.62 2.82
C LYS A 92 9.72 23.18 1.76
N LEU A 93 8.42 23.23 2.08
CA LEU A 93 7.37 22.94 1.12
C LEU A 93 7.09 24.18 0.25
N SER A 94 6.85 23.98 -1.04
CA SER A 94 6.30 24.97 -1.96
C SER A 94 4.81 24.74 -2.19
N ASP A 95 4.14 25.76 -2.73
CA ASP A 95 2.74 25.67 -3.21
C ASP A 95 1.81 25.07 -2.15
N ILE A 96 1.93 25.55 -0.91
CA ILE A 96 1.21 24.99 0.23
C ILE A 96 -0.29 25.29 0.09
N TYR A 97 -1.11 24.26 0.24
CA TYR A 97 -2.58 24.37 0.28
C TYR A 97 -3.16 23.52 1.42
N GLU A 98 -4.39 23.83 1.81
CA GLU A 98 -5.09 23.15 2.89
C GLU A 98 -6.23 22.28 2.35
N VAL A 99 -6.28 21.03 2.79
CA VAL A 99 -7.43 20.13 2.57
C VAL A 99 -7.83 19.56 3.91
N GLY A 100 -9.09 19.79 4.31
CA GLY A 100 -9.69 19.30 5.57
C GLY A 100 -8.82 19.48 6.82
N GLY A 101 -8.18 20.65 6.97
CA GLY A 101 -7.34 20.96 8.14
C GLY A 101 -5.91 20.42 8.09
N MET A 102 -5.51 19.75 7.01
CA MET A 102 -4.12 19.31 6.77
C MET A 102 -3.46 20.18 5.70
N LEU A 103 -2.19 20.51 5.92
CA LEU A 103 -1.36 21.20 4.94
C LEU A 103 -0.69 20.18 4.02
N TYR A 104 -0.81 20.43 2.72
CA TYR A 104 -0.14 19.72 1.64
C TYR A 104 0.74 20.71 0.89
N GLY A 105 1.79 20.21 0.24
CA GLY A 105 2.69 21.03 -0.53
C GLY A 105 3.63 20.16 -1.37
N HIS A 106 4.46 20.83 -2.16
CA HIS A 106 5.39 20.20 -3.08
C HIS A 106 6.83 20.33 -2.56
N ALA A 107 7.67 19.38 -2.94
CA ALA A 107 9.11 19.44 -2.72
C ALA A 107 9.81 18.69 -3.86
N ARG A 108 11.05 19.04 -4.18
CA ARG A 108 11.83 18.26 -5.16
C ARG A 108 12.11 16.88 -4.61
N ALA A 109 12.32 15.89 -5.47
CA ALA A 109 12.50 14.48 -5.06
C ALA A 109 13.46 14.30 -3.86
N LYS A 110 14.69 14.81 -3.97
CA LYS A 110 15.67 14.74 -2.86
C LYS A 110 15.17 15.41 -1.58
N GLU A 111 14.60 16.60 -1.69
CA GLU A 111 14.08 17.37 -0.56
C GLU A 111 12.85 16.68 0.07
N ALA A 112 11.99 16.06 -0.73
CA ALA A 112 10.82 15.30 -0.28
C ALA A 112 11.23 14.10 0.57
N LEU A 113 12.29 13.40 0.16
CA LEU A 113 12.85 12.29 0.92
C LEU A 113 13.50 12.77 2.24
N GLU A 114 14.28 13.86 2.19
CA GLU A 114 14.86 14.47 3.41
C GLU A 114 13.78 14.94 4.38
N LEU A 115 12.68 15.52 3.85
CA LEU A 115 11.50 15.91 4.63
C LEU A 115 10.81 14.68 5.22
N ALA A 116 10.54 13.66 4.41
CA ALA A 116 9.92 12.42 4.86
C ALA A 116 10.69 11.81 6.04
N TYR A 117 12.03 11.75 5.96
CA TYR A 117 12.87 11.27 7.06
C TYR A 117 12.86 12.22 8.27
N SER A 118 13.30 13.47 8.09
CA SER A 118 13.52 14.40 9.20
C SER A 118 12.24 14.80 9.92
N CYS A 119 11.09 14.82 9.24
CA CYS A 119 9.79 15.16 9.81
C CYS A 119 9.08 13.98 10.48
N THR A 120 9.64 12.78 10.41
CA THR A 120 9.10 11.56 11.05
C THR A 120 10.06 10.99 12.08
N HIS A 121 11.33 11.40 12.03
CA HIS A 121 12.36 11.07 13.01
C HIS A 121 12.15 11.88 14.30
N VAL A 122 11.29 11.37 15.18
CA VAL A 122 10.91 11.99 16.45
C VAL A 122 11.68 11.33 17.61
N PRO A 123 12.51 12.07 18.36
CA PRO A 123 13.21 11.54 19.52
C PRO A 123 12.25 10.95 20.56
N GLY A 124 12.60 9.78 21.08
CA GLY A 124 11.77 8.98 21.98
C GLY A 124 10.79 8.05 21.25
N LEU A 125 10.43 8.34 20.00
CA LEU A 125 9.59 7.48 19.18
C LEU A 125 10.45 6.49 18.38
N ILE A 126 11.46 7.00 17.68
CA ILE A 126 12.29 6.24 16.72
C ILE A 126 13.02 5.07 17.40
N GLU A 127 13.47 5.25 18.63
CA GLU A 127 14.20 4.23 19.39
C GLU A 127 13.33 3.02 19.73
N GLN A 128 12.01 3.20 19.75
CA GLN A 128 11.04 2.12 20.01
C GLN A 128 10.68 1.35 18.74
N VAL A 129 10.84 1.95 17.55
CA VAL A 129 10.50 1.31 16.28
C VAL A 129 11.49 0.17 16.00
N PRO A 130 11.05 -1.03 15.57
CA PRO A 130 11.96 -2.07 15.10
C PRO A 130 12.90 -1.53 14.01
N GLU A 131 14.20 -1.83 14.11
CA GLU A 131 15.19 -1.36 13.12
C GLU A 131 14.75 -1.64 11.67
N PRO A 132 14.17 -2.81 11.33
CA PRO A 132 13.77 -3.09 9.95
C PRO A 132 12.62 -2.21 9.41
N LEU A 133 11.96 -1.43 10.27
CA LEU A 133 10.93 -0.45 9.89
C LEU A 133 11.41 1.01 9.95
N ARG A 134 12.65 1.28 10.39
CA ARG A 134 13.19 2.64 10.43
C ARG A 134 13.64 3.08 9.04
N GLY A 135 13.47 4.35 8.74
CA GLY A 135 13.85 4.95 7.46
C GLY A 135 12.70 5.31 6.52
N VAL A 136 13.07 5.61 5.28
CA VAL A 136 12.18 6.00 4.18
C VAL A 136 12.22 4.92 3.11
N PHE A 137 11.06 4.54 2.59
CA PHE A 137 10.89 3.45 1.64
C PHE A 137 10.28 3.96 0.34
N TRP A 138 10.80 3.46 -0.78
CA TRP A 138 10.22 3.60 -2.11
C TRP A 138 9.17 2.52 -2.32
N MET A 139 7.96 2.92 -2.72
CA MET A 139 6.84 2.05 -3.08
C MET A 139 6.95 1.58 -4.54
N ARG A 140 8.00 0.82 -4.83
CA ARG A 140 8.32 0.37 -6.19
C ARG A 140 7.26 -0.58 -6.72
N HIS A 141 6.88 -0.39 -7.99
CA HIS A 141 5.82 -1.16 -8.66
C HIS A 141 4.42 -0.97 -8.06
N ASP A 142 4.19 0.08 -7.25
CA ASP A 142 2.82 0.43 -6.89
C ASP A 142 2.03 0.79 -8.16
N GLY A 143 0.80 0.30 -8.22
CA GLY A 143 -0.13 0.65 -9.27
C GLY A 143 -0.66 2.07 -9.09
N ASN A 144 -0.45 2.72 -7.93
CA ASN A 144 -0.79 4.12 -7.68
C ASN A 144 0.43 5.03 -7.88
N ASN A 145 0.22 6.35 -7.82
CA ASN A 145 1.29 7.35 -7.86
C ASN A 145 1.93 7.61 -6.49
N ALA A 146 1.71 6.74 -5.50
CA ALA A 146 2.36 6.85 -4.20
C ALA A 146 3.80 6.36 -4.34
N GLU A 147 4.77 7.21 -4.01
CA GLU A 147 6.19 6.93 -4.23
C GLU A 147 6.93 6.65 -2.94
N LEU A 148 6.68 7.45 -1.91
CA LEU A 148 7.39 7.33 -0.64
C LEU A 148 6.44 6.85 0.44
N ALA A 149 6.95 5.98 1.30
CA ALA A 149 6.34 5.59 2.56
C ALA A 149 7.35 5.71 3.69
N VAL A 150 6.88 6.10 4.88
CA VAL A 150 7.72 6.15 6.08
C VAL A 150 7.08 5.30 7.16
N LEU A 151 7.83 4.32 7.62
CA LEU A 151 7.38 3.39 8.67
C LEU A 151 8.01 3.73 10.03
N GLN A 152 8.78 4.81 10.16
CA GLN A 152 9.47 5.16 11.40
C GLN A 152 8.70 6.09 12.34
N PHE A 153 7.51 6.54 11.92
CA PHE A 153 6.61 7.36 12.73
C PHE A 153 5.43 6.53 13.21
N GLY A 154 5.52 5.98 14.41
CA GLY A 154 4.51 5.13 15.00
C GLY A 154 4.93 4.59 16.35
N GLN A 155 4.13 3.68 16.91
CA GLN A 155 4.39 3.10 18.23
C GLN A 155 4.52 1.58 18.13
N TRP A 156 5.57 1.05 18.75
CA TRP A 156 5.81 -0.38 18.87
C TRP A 156 5.27 -0.93 20.19
N PHE A 157 4.53 -2.03 20.10
CA PHE A 157 4.01 -2.79 21.24
C PHE A 157 4.72 -4.13 21.27
N GLY A 158 5.84 -4.19 21.99
CA GLY A 158 6.75 -5.35 21.95
C GLY A 158 6.13 -6.64 22.46
N GLN A 159 5.18 -6.58 23.40
CA GLN A 159 4.51 -7.77 23.93
C GLN A 159 3.56 -8.39 22.89
N GLU A 160 2.81 -7.57 22.16
CA GLU A 160 1.87 -7.98 21.10
C GLU A 160 2.58 -8.14 19.76
N ARG A 161 3.85 -7.73 19.69
CA ARG A 161 4.66 -7.66 18.48
C ARG A 161 3.92 -6.93 17.37
N THR A 162 3.27 -5.83 17.74
CA THR A 162 2.43 -5.06 16.83
C THR A 162 2.96 -3.65 16.74
N TYR A 163 3.19 -3.18 15.52
CA TYR A 163 3.54 -1.80 15.24
C TYR A 163 2.31 -1.05 14.75
N VAL A 164 2.12 0.20 15.18
CA VAL A 164 1.02 1.04 14.70
C VAL A 164 1.58 2.34 14.12
N ALA A 165 1.35 2.55 12.82
CA ALA A 165 1.85 3.70 12.07
C ALA A 165 0.69 4.53 11.51
N PRO A 166 0.56 5.82 11.85
CA PRO A 166 -0.32 6.72 11.09
C PRO A 166 0.13 6.85 9.62
N GLN A 167 -0.83 7.02 8.70
CA GLN A 167 -0.57 7.27 7.28
C GLN A 167 -0.30 8.75 6.96
N ALA A 168 -0.55 9.65 7.92
CA ALA A 168 -0.21 11.06 7.83
C ALA A 168 0.18 11.63 9.21
N PRO A 169 0.90 12.77 9.29
CA PRO A 169 1.49 13.54 8.17
C PRO A 169 2.97 13.18 7.93
N PHE A 170 3.48 13.54 6.74
CA PHE A 170 4.86 13.29 6.27
C PHE A 170 5.28 11.81 6.15
N THR A 171 4.33 10.89 6.31
CA THR A 171 4.56 9.44 6.21
C THR A 171 4.32 8.87 4.82
N GLY A 172 3.95 9.71 3.86
CA GLY A 172 3.91 9.34 2.45
C GLY A 172 3.99 10.55 1.53
N ALA A 173 4.37 10.30 0.28
CA ALA A 173 4.39 11.30 -0.79
C ALA A 173 3.97 10.66 -2.13
N TRP A 174 3.46 11.49 -3.02
CA TRP A 174 3.05 11.10 -4.37
C TRP A 174 3.91 11.79 -5.42
N ALA A 175 4.15 11.13 -6.54
CA ALA A 175 4.72 11.77 -7.71
C ALA A 175 3.73 12.76 -8.32
N SER A 176 4.21 13.97 -8.63
CA SER A 176 3.44 15.00 -9.33
C SER A 176 3.38 14.80 -10.85
N SER A 177 4.27 13.99 -11.40
CA SER A 177 4.31 13.63 -12.82
C SER A 177 4.52 12.12 -12.97
N ALA A 178 4.06 11.56 -14.07
CA ALA A 178 4.29 10.15 -14.37
C ALA A 178 5.76 9.94 -14.80
N PRO A 179 6.47 8.94 -14.26
CA PRO A 179 7.76 8.54 -14.80
C PRO A 179 7.60 8.00 -16.23
N ASP A 180 8.68 8.01 -17.00
CA ASP A 180 8.69 7.44 -18.34
C ASP A 180 8.32 5.95 -18.31
N GLY A 181 7.32 5.57 -19.10
CA GLY A 181 6.84 4.18 -19.14
C GLY A 181 5.94 3.78 -17.96
N ALA A 182 5.41 4.76 -17.19
CA ALA A 182 4.46 4.49 -16.12
C ALA A 182 3.31 3.56 -16.55
N ASN A 183 2.97 2.61 -15.67
CA ASN A 183 1.87 1.67 -15.88
C ASN A 183 0.55 2.41 -16.16
N GLY A 184 -0.30 1.80 -17.00
CA GLY A 184 -1.60 2.37 -17.33
C GLY A 184 -1.53 3.73 -18.03
N ALA A 185 -0.45 4.00 -18.77
CA ALA A 185 -0.21 5.26 -19.49
C ALA A 185 -0.20 6.50 -18.57
N GLY A 186 0.28 6.34 -17.33
CA GLY A 186 0.36 7.44 -16.36
C GLY A 186 -1.00 7.90 -15.83
N LEU A 187 -2.08 7.15 -16.04
CA LEU A 187 -3.43 7.49 -15.55
C LEU A 187 -3.41 7.81 -14.04
N MET A 188 -2.63 7.07 -13.27
CA MET A 188 -2.55 7.16 -11.82
C MET A 188 -1.85 8.43 -11.31
N HIS A 189 -1.16 9.15 -12.21
CA HIS A 189 -0.46 10.40 -11.92
C HIS A 189 -1.27 11.63 -12.34
N GLN A 190 -2.53 11.45 -12.75
CA GLN A 190 -3.41 12.57 -13.06
C GLN A 190 -3.82 13.28 -11.78
N ASP A 191 -3.82 14.62 -11.80
CA ASP A 191 -4.12 15.46 -10.62
C ASP A 191 -5.40 15.04 -9.89
N TRP A 192 -6.47 14.72 -10.62
CA TRP A 192 -7.74 14.33 -10.01
C TRP A 192 -7.68 13.01 -9.20
N ILE A 193 -6.73 12.12 -9.50
CA ILE A 193 -6.49 10.89 -8.72
C ILE A 193 -5.73 11.25 -7.44
N THR A 194 -4.68 12.07 -7.55
CA THR A 194 -3.94 12.60 -6.40
C THR A 194 -4.86 13.35 -5.45
N ASP A 195 -5.73 14.23 -5.98
CA ASP A 195 -6.71 14.98 -5.19
C ASP A 195 -7.67 14.04 -4.45
N ARG A 196 -8.12 12.96 -5.08
CA ARG A 196 -8.96 11.96 -4.42
C ARG A 196 -8.21 11.20 -3.33
N ALA A 197 -6.93 10.88 -3.55
CA ALA A 197 -6.08 10.24 -2.55
C ALA A 197 -5.89 11.17 -1.33
N ILE A 198 -5.61 12.44 -1.58
CA ILE A 198 -5.47 13.49 -0.55
C ILE A 198 -6.77 13.64 0.25
N GLN A 199 -7.92 13.77 -0.42
CA GLN A 199 -9.22 13.86 0.23
C GLN A 199 -9.54 12.61 1.05
N GLY A 200 -9.25 11.43 0.51
CA GLY A 200 -9.42 10.15 1.20
C GLY A 200 -8.59 10.08 2.47
N LEU A 201 -7.30 10.42 2.39
CA LEU A 201 -6.38 10.41 3.52
C LEU A 201 -6.79 11.42 4.60
N THR A 202 -7.14 12.64 4.18
CA THR A 202 -7.60 13.70 5.08
C THR A 202 -8.88 13.27 5.81
N GLY A 203 -9.87 12.75 5.07
CA GLY A 203 -11.16 12.37 5.64
C GLY A 203 -11.10 11.10 6.50
N SER A 204 -10.13 10.22 6.28
CA SER A 204 -10.03 8.95 6.99
C SER A 204 -9.08 8.99 8.19
N HIS A 205 -8.08 9.88 8.20
CA HIS A 205 -6.99 9.87 9.18
C HIS A 205 -6.50 8.44 9.47
N LEU A 206 -6.10 7.73 8.42
CA LEU A 206 -5.83 6.29 8.53
C LEU A 206 -4.59 6.04 9.39
N SER A 207 -4.63 4.98 10.20
CA SER A 207 -3.42 4.32 10.69
C SER A 207 -3.42 2.86 10.27
N PHE A 208 -2.23 2.26 10.23
CA PHE A 208 -2.05 0.86 9.93
C PHE A 208 -1.43 0.15 11.13
N THR A 209 -1.90 -1.06 11.43
CA THR A 209 -1.17 -1.97 12.31
C THR A 209 -0.42 -3.00 11.50
N LEU A 210 0.84 -3.28 11.86
CA LEU A 210 1.65 -4.40 11.39
C LEU A 210 1.80 -5.38 12.55
N ALA A 211 1.06 -6.48 12.52
CA ALA A 211 1.14 -7.54 13.52
C ALA A 211 2.14 -8.61 13.06
N PHE A 212 3.31 -8.65 13.68
CA PHE A 212 4.39 -9.56 13.30
C PHE A 212 4.14 -10.97 13.86
N GLU A 213 4.16 -11.93 12.95
CA GLU A 213 3.86 -13.33 13.20
C GLU A 213 4.79 -14.22 12.36
N GLU A 214 4.81 -15.52 12.67
CA GLU A 214 5.45 -16.49 11.78
C GLU A 214 4.68 -16.53 10.45
N CYS A 215 5.44 -16.61 9.36
CA CYS A 215 4.88 -16.71 8.03
C CYS A 215 4.03 -17.98 7.92
N PRO A 216 2.76 -17.89 7.51
CA PRO A 216 1.89 -19.06 7.37
C PRO A 216 2.36 -19.96 6.20
N GLY A 217 3.17 -19.43 5.29
CA GLY A 217 3.63 -20.10 4.10
C GLY A 217 2.74 -19.85 2.90
N ALA A 218 3.33 -19.82 1.71
CA ALA A 218 2.56 -19.99 0.49
C ALA A 218 1.98 -21.42 0.46
N SER A 219 0.65 -21.56 0.37
CA SER A 219 0.07 -22.83 -0.06
C SER A 219 0.37 -22.99 -1.56
N ASP A 220 1.54 -23.53 -1.88
CA ASP A 220 2.04 -23.58 -3.24
C ASP A 220 1.32 -24.70 -4.01
N ILE A 221 0.10 -24.41 -4.47
CA ILE A 221 -0.68 -25.31 -5.32
C ILE A 221 -0.29 -25.00 -6.77
N SER A 222 0.85 -25.54 -7.21
CA SER A 222 1.49 -25.24 -8.49
C SER A 222 0.61 -25.38 -9.74
N TRP A 223 -0.50 -26.12 -9.69
CA TRP A 223 -1.43 -26.31 -10.81
C TRP A 223 -2.61 -25.32 -10.82
N LEU A 224 -2.84 -24.57 -9.75
CA LEU A 224 -3.85 -23.53 -9.66
C LEU A 224 -3.15 -22.17 -9.72
N PRO A 225 -3.48 -21.29 -10.66
CA PRO A 225 -2.98 -19.91 -10.68
C PRO A 225 -3.59 -19.05 -9.55
N LEU A 226 -4.11 -19.68 -8.49
CA LEU A 226 -4.52 -19.05 -7.26
C LEU A 226 -3.32 -19.12 -6.31
N MET A 227 -2.44 -18.14 -6.39
CA MET A 227 -1.35 -18.03 -5.42
C MET A 227 -1.94 -17.86 -4.01
N GLY A 228 -1.53 -18.73 -3.09
CA GLY A 228 -1.73 -18.61 -1.65
C GLY A 228 -3.19 -18.51 -1.20
N LEU A 229 -3.79 -19.63 -0.79
CA LEU A 229 -4.84 -19.62 0.23
C LEU A 229 -4.22 -19.17 1.56
N GLY A 230 -3.91 -17.88 1.68
CA GLY A 230 -3.15 -17.31 2.80
C GLY A 230 -2.36 -16.05 2.46
N GLY A 231 -2.18 -15.73 1.17
CA GLY A 231 -1.60 -14.47 0.71
C GLY A 231 -0.21 -14.16 1.27
N SER A 232 0.65 -15.16 1.45
CA SER A 232 2.08 -14.94 1.72
C SER A 232 2.98 -15.64 0.71
N HIS A 233 4.12 -15.05 0.37
CA HIS A 233 5.14 -15.62 -0.51
C HIS A 233 6.31 -16.27 0.26
N CYS A 234 6.47 -15.95 1.54
CA CYS A 234 7.51 -16.55 2.37
C CYS A 234 7.27 -18.05 2.67
N PRO A 235 8.32 -18.84 2.98
CA PRO A 235 8.16 -20.23 3.42
C PRO A 235 7.49 -20.33 4.80
N ALA A 236 6.68 -21.37 5.01
CA ALA A 236 5.96 -21.58 6.28
C ALA A 236 6.91 -21.68 7.48
N GLY A 237 6.56 -21.04 8.60
CA GLY A 237 7.35 -21.03 9.84
C GLY A 237 8.61 -20.18 9.78
N THR A 238 8.88 -19.51 8.65
CA THR A 238 9.90 -18.45 8.60
C THR A 238 9.39 -17.18 9.26
N GLY A 239 10.28 -16.24 9.57
CA GLY A 239 9.86 -15.03 10.26
C GLY A 239 9.50 -15.23 11.71
N ALA A 240 10.35 -16.00 12.40
CA ALA A 240 10.27 -16.12 13.84
C ALA A 240 10.03 -14.71 14.48
N PRO A 241 9.26 -14.62 15.57
CA PRO A 241 8.76 -13.36 16.13
C PRO A 241 9.78 -12.22 16.38
N HIS A 242 11.07 -12.53 16.41
CA HIS A 242 12.17 -11.61 16.64
C HIS A 242 12.87 -11.13 15.35
N ASN A 243 12.58 -11.76 14.21
CA ASN A 243 13.24 -11.50 12.93
C ASN A 243 12.44 -10.54 12.02
N PHE A 244 11.25 -10.12 12.45
CA PHE A 244 10.39 -9.16 11.75
C PHE A 244 10.07 -9.47 10.27
N THR A 245 10.24 -10.69 9.77
CA THR A 245 10.17 -10.90 8.32
C THR A 245 8.76 -11.02 7.73
N PHE A 246 7.73 -11.08 8.57
CA PHE A 246 6.35 -11.20 8.14
C PHE A 246 5.42 -10.47 9.11
N ALA A 247 4.50 -9.68 8.57
CA ALA A 247 3.44 -9.04 9.33
C ALA A 247 2.12 -9.03 8.56
N TYR A 248 1.03 -9.16 9.29
CA TYR A 248 -0.29 -8.82 8.79
C TYR A 248 -0.54 -7.32 8.93
N MET A 249 -1.08 -6.71 7.88
CA MET A 249 -1.39 -5.29 7.84
C MET A 249 -2.91 -5.07 7.92
N GLU A 250 -3.35 -4.23 8.85
CA GLU A 250 -4.75 -3.83 9.03
C GLU A 250 -4.86 -2.30 9.02
N GLY A 251 -5.87 -1.74 8.34
CA GLY A 251 -6.15 -0.30 8.34
C GLY A 251 -7.17 0.10 9.39
N HIS A 252 -7.06 1.30 9.94
CA HIS A 252 -7.89 1.82 11.04
C HIS A 252 -8.30 3.28 10.78
N GLN A 253 -9.60 3.53 10.59
CA GLN A 253 -10.10 4.88 10.33
C GLN A 253 -10.04 5.68 11.62
N PHE A 254 -9.58 6.92 11.52
CA PHE A 254 -9.35 7.81 12.67
C PHE A 254 -8.44 7.17 13.73
N GLY A 255 -7.58 6.24 13.28
CA GLY A 255 -6.75 5.40 14.13
C GLY A 255 -7.51 4.49 15.09
N ASN A 256 -8.80 4.23 14.89
CA ASN A 256 -9.57 3.36 15.78
C ASN A 256 -9.15 1.89 15.61
N VAL A 257 -8.34 1.38 16.54
CA VAL A 257 -7.78 0.02 16.51
C VAL A 257 -8.83 -1.08 16.69
N THR A 258 -10.05 -0.73 17.11
CA THR A 258 -11.18 -1.67 17.20
C THR A 258 -12.00 -1.75 15.93
N LEU A 259 -11.84 -0.78 15.03
CA LEU A 259 -12.53 -0.71 13.75
C LEU A 259 -11.48 -0.93 12.65
N SER A 260 -11.39 -2.18 12.19
CA SER A 260 -10.65 -2.43 10.96
C SER A 260 -11.44 -1.83 9.79
N VAL A 261 -10.84 -0.86 9.12
CA VAL A 261 -11.34 -0.29 7.89
C VAL A 261 -10.41 -0.65 6.75
N GLY A 262 -11.01 -0.82 5.60
CA GLY A 262 -10.34 -1.33 4.44
C GLY A 262 -11.33 -2.17 3.68
N ALA A 263 -11.11 -2.28 2.38
CA ALA A 263 -11.81 -3.28 1.64
C ALA A 263 -11.49 -4.66 2.22
N ARG A 264 -12.33 -5.65 1.90
CA ARG A 264 -12.22 -7.04 2.38
C ARG A 264 -10.96 -7.76 1.86
N GLY A 265 -9.85 -7.06 1.63
CA GLY A 265 -8.57 -7.57 1.20
C GLY A 265 -7.73 -8.12 2.36
N HIS A 266 -6.72 -8.89 1.98
CA HIS A 266 -5.62 -9.30 2.82
C HIS A 266 -4.45 -8.39 2.54
N TYR A 267 -3.80 -7.91 3.58
CA TYR A 267 -2.57 -7.15 3.41
C TYR A 267 -1.48 -7.76 4.27
N THR A 268 -0.31 -7.92 3.68
CA THR A 268 0.88 -8.47 4.33
C THR A 268 2.06 -7.55 4.09
N LEU A 269 3.07 -7.66 4.94
CA LEU A 269 4.39 -7.09 4.74
C LEU A 269 5.42 -8.19 4.97
N GLU A 270 6.24 -8.47 3.96
CA GLU A 270 7.12 -9.65 3.93
C GLU A 270 8.52 -9.24 3.52
N LEU A 271 9.53 -9.70 4.25
CA LEU A 271 10.92 -9.42 3.88
C LEU A 271 11.33 -10.30 2.69
N LEU A 272 11.85 -9.68 1.63
CA LEU A 272 12.38 -10.37 0.46
C LEU A 272 13.87 -10.68 0.67
N ARG A 273 14.18 -11.91 1.09
CA ARG A 273 15.55 -12.36 1.41
C ARG A 273 16.42 -12.67 0.20
N GLU A 274 15.88 -12.58 -1.02
CA GLU A 274 16.57 -13.02 -2.23
C GLU A 274 17.60 -12.02 -2.78
N GLN A 275 17.73 -10.82 -2.19
CA GLN A 275 18.70 -9.82 -2.66
C GLN A 275 19.87 -9.64 -1.68
N GLU A 276 21.07 -10.01 -2.14
CA GLU A 276 22.31 -9.99 -1.36
C GLU A 276 22.87 -8.57 -1.10
N ALA A 277 22.39 -7.54 -1.80
CA ALA A 277 23.02 -6.22 -1.81
C ALA A 277 22.97 -5.50 -0.45
N GLN A 278 21.82 -5.56 0.25
CA GLN A 278 21.60 -4.93 1.55
C GLN A 278 20.55 -5.77 2.32
N PRO A 279 20.91 -6.43 3.44
CA PRO A 279 19.92 -7.15 4.24
C PRO A 279 18.84 -6.18 4.74
N ASP A 280 17.61 -6.68 4.90
CA ASP A 280 16.47 -5.95 5.50
C ASP A 280 15.98 -4.69 4.75
N SER A 281 16.50 -4.45 3.54
CA SER A 281 16.18 -3.28 2.73
C SER A 281 14.99 -3.46 1.79
N LEU A 282 14.62 -4.70 1.46
CA LEU A 282 13.56 -4.97 0.47
C LEU A 282 12.42 -5.77 1.08
N TRP A 283 11.22 -5.22 0.96
CA TRP A 283 9.99 -5.81 1.48
C TRP A 283 8.97 -5.94 0.37
N LYS A 284 8.08 -6.93 0.46
CA LYS A 284 6.86 -7.02 -0.33
C LYS A 284 5.69 -6.59 0.53
N ARG A 285 4.95 -5.58 0.09
CA ARG A 285 3.61 -5.34 0.58
C ARG A 285 2.64 -6.16 -0.26
N GLY A 286 2.06 -7.20 0.33
CA GLY A 286 1.02 -8.00 -0.30
C GLY A 286 -0.35 -7.32 -0.22
N ALA A 287 -1.14 -7.42 -1.29
CA ALA A 287 -2.48 -6.85 -1.38
C ALA A 287 -3.41 -7.81 -2.13
N PHE A 288 -4.06 -8.70 -1.39
CA PHE A 288 -4.82 -9.78 -1.97
C PHE A 288 -6.32 -9.56 -1.81
N TRP A 289 -7.05 -9.76 -2.89
CA TRP A 289 -8.47 -9.52 -2.98
C TRP A 289 -9.20 -10.77 -3.42
N GLY A 290 -10.51 -10.75 -3.26
CA GLY A 290 -11.38 -11.74 -3.85
C GLY A 290 -12.80 -11.66 -3.33
N VAL A 291 -13.60 -12.63 -3.74
CA VAL A 291 -15.05 -12.64 -3.47
C VAL A 291 -15.34 -13.67 -2.37
N GLY A 292 -16.36 -13.41 -1.56
CA GLY A 292 -16.82 -14.38 -0.55
C GLY A 292 -15.83 -14.71 0.57
N GLY A 293 -14.80 -13.88 0.78
CA GLY A 293 -13.74 -14.12 1.77
C GLY A 293 -12.50 -14.84 1.23
N CYS A 294 -12.52 -15.29 -0.04
CA CYS A 294 -11.28 -15.66 -0.71
C CYS A 294 -10.44 -14.40 -0.92
N GLN A 295 -9.16 -14.42 -0.58
CA GLN A 295 -8.23 -13.32 -0.82
C GLN A 295 -7.01 -13.87 -1.58
N CYS A 296 -7.23 -14.28 -2.82
CA CYS A 296 -6.27 -15.04 -3.64
C CYS A 296 -5.89 -14.34 -4.94
N VAL A 297 -6.43 -13.15 -5.20
CA VAL A 297 -6.08 -12.35 -6.37
C VAL A 297 -5.19 -11.22 -5.88
N ASP A 298 -3.92 -11.24 -6.26
CA ASP A 298 -3.03 -10.10 -6.06
C ASP A 298 -3.55 -8.91 -6.89
N VAL A 299 -3.98 -7.85 -6.20
CA VAL A 299 -4.37 -6.58 -6.82
C VAL A 299 -3.78 -5.45 -6.00
N GLY A 300 -2.64 -4.95 -6.45
CA GLY A 300 -1.96 -3.79 -5.87
C GLY A 300 -0.93 -4.16 -4.80
N SER A 301 -0.36 -5.36 -4.85
CA SER A 301 0.91 -5.62 -4.16
C SER A 301 2.02 -4.82 -4.81
N TYR A 302 2.98 -4.37 -4.01
CA TYR A 302 4.15 -3.62 -4.45
C TYR A 302 5.35 -3.91 -3.56
N ASP A 303 6.52 -3.45 -3.98
CA ASP A 303 7.76 -3.62 -3.21
C ASP A 303 8.03 -2.34 -2.42
N LEU A 304 8.53 -2.50 -1.20
CA LEU A 304 8.98 -1.43 -0.32
C LEU A 304 10.50 -1.53 -0.21
N THR A 305 11.19 -0.67 -0.94
CA THR A 305 12.66 -0.63 -0.97
C THR A 305 13.15 0.51 -0.09
N ARG A 306 13.93 0.20 0.93
CA ARG A 306 14.48 1.20 1.84
C ARG A 306 15.52 2.06 1.11
N LEU A 307 15.28 3.37 1.08
CA LEU A 307 16.16 4.38 0.47
C LEU A 307 17.08 5.03 1.51
N VAL A 308 16.60 5.18 2.74
CA VAL A 308 17.31 5.79 3.87
C VAL A 308 17.17 4.88 5.07
N ASP A 309 18.24 4.66 5.80
CA ASP A 309 18.21 3.87 7.04
C ASP A 309 17.66 4.64 8.25
N GLY A 310 17.66 3.99 9.42
CA GLY A 310 17.19 4.59 10.66
C GLY A 310 18.10 5.69 11.23
N GLU A 311 19.30 5.87 10.68
CA GLU A 311 20.26 6.91 11.07
C GLU A 311 20.27 8.08 10.08
N GLY A 312 19.49 7.99 9.00
CA GLY A 312 19.36 9.04 8.00
C GLY A 312 20.38 8.91 6.86
N SER A 313 21.09 7.79 6.78
CA SER A 313 22.08 7.54 5.74
C SER A 313 21.42 6.94 4.49
N PRO A 314 21.80 7.36 3.28
CA PRO A 314 21.30 6.79 2.04
C PRO A 314 21.76 5.34 1.87
N ILE A 315 20.89 4.50 1.33
CA ILE A 315 21.16 3.09 1.03
C ILE A 315 21.35 2.94 -0.48
N GLU A 316 22.59 2.72 -0.89
CA GLU A 316 22.92 2.48 -2.29
C GLU A 316 22.78 0.99 -2.68
N PRO A 317 22.38 0.68 -3.93
CA PRO A 317 22.15 1.62 -5.04
C PRO A 317 20.74 2.24 -5.08
N TYR A 318 19.84 1.81 -4.20
CA TYR A 318 18.41 2.14 -4.27
C TYR A 318 18.13 3.63 -4.16
N TYR A 319 18.88 4.35 -3.32
CA TYR A 319 18.77 5.80 -3.18
C TYR A 319 19.03 6.53 -4.51
N SER A 320 20.15 6.22 -5.16
CA SER A 320 20.50 6.84 -6.45
C SER A 320 19.55 6.43 -7.58
N GLU A 321 19.11 5.16 -7.61
CA GLU A 321 18.11 4.68 -8.58
C GLU A 321 16.80 5.45 -8.45
N TRP A 322 16.28 5.63 -7.22
CA TRP A 322 15.05 6.37 -7.00
C TRP A 322 15.18 7.84 -7.37
N LEU A 323 16.31 8.50 -7.06
CA LEU A 323 16.52 9.89 -7.47
C LEU A 323 16.56 10.04 -9.00
N GLN A 324 17.10 9.05 -9.70
CA GLN A 324 17.10 9.03 -11.15
C GLN A 324 15.68 8.87 -11.72
N ASP A 325 14.88 8.00 -11.11
CA ASP A 325 13.48 7.74 -11.48
C ASP A 325 12.59 8.97 -11.21
N ALA A 326 12.66 9.53 -9.99
CA ALA A 326 11.87 10.68 -9.55
C ALA A 326 12.33 12.03 -10.16
N GLY A 327 13.56 12.10 -10.70
CA GLY A 327 14.20 13.34 -11.16
C GLY A 327 14.25 13.55 -12.68
N GLN A 328 13.76 12.59 -13.48
CA GLN A 328 13.65 12.72 -14.94
C GLN A 328 12.27 13.22 -15.42
N GLY A 329 11.31 13.41 -14.51
CA GLY A 329 9.94 13.85 -14.81
C GLY A 329 9.66 15.33 -14.61
#